data_AF-A0A367QAN6-F1
#
_entry.id   AF-A0A367QAN6-F1
#
_cell.length_a   1.000
_cell.length_b   1.000
_cell.length_c   1.000
_cell.angle_alpha   90.00
_cell.angle_beta   90.00
_cell.angle_gamma   90.00
#
_symmetry.space_group_name_H-M   'P 1'
#
loop_
_entity.id
_entity.type
_entity.pdbx_description
1 polymer ?
#
loop_
_entity_poly.entity_id
_entity_poly.type
_entity_poly.pdbx_seq_one_letter_code
_entity_poly.pdbx_strand_id
1 'polypeptide(L)'
;MSKEDILGQISGEDWIKKGGLDVPDDIFSALESPFDWFDSLKPISFSRGNLPSIENILSYFSESEIGNLVKSSSLEMLRTSYGINKCFNSKVYSNLTAKGDQIAANLKLKNRDRQIYQAAIQASNLFLNIGLVKEQLSSIDYNGQIGDSIYEIVKNGEVKNKDWLTENLESAQKSLENAAKDIISKIKRLIKKLKKVFEAPRPYEFGTVQSSYTISSNFSPSAIVPVASPSVVDVIGVVNAIASGLLQTFILKGVAIPTQLAEAVTKTVTSLVLKGLNASGVQAVRYIAGGVLRGAKDLLPAVFNNTGMFAGAWSFLTSCAPYIIAAAVIIIITIKLSQKTDIGNWITLLAVVSNKNQEPDTVFARVIGDVQEKLKDLGKIKEDLIEETGKQYANVYAFSFDGDAKKLCIDMSLAVPIPMKDEIATTLWTEFSTKFDFLNKV
;
A
#
# COMPACT_ATOMS: atom_id res chain seq x y z
N MET A 1 3.23 24.54 -9.26
CA MET A 1 2.40 24.03 -10.37
C MET A 1 0.96 24.19 -9.90
N SER A 2 0.05 24.80 -10.67
CA SER A 2 -1.30 25.06 -10.16
C SER A 2 -2.15 23.78 -10.17
N LYS A 3 -3.25 23.79 -9.41
CA LYS A 3 -4.29 22.73 -9.45
C LYS A 3 -4.82 22.52 -10.87
N GLU A 4 -4.97 23.59 -11.66
CA GLU A 4 -5.35 23.49 -13.07
C GLU A 4 -4.28 22.84 -13.95
N ASP A 5 -2.99 23.10 -13.69
CA ASP A 5 -1.88 22.45 -14.41
C ASP A 5 -1.84 20.95 -14.14
N ILE A 6 -2.02 20.55 -12.87
CA ILE A 6 -2.07 19.13 -12.46
C ILE A 6 -3.28 18.44 -13.11
N LEU A 7 -4.46 19.04 -13.03
CA LEU A 7 -5.65 18.53 -13.72
C LEU A 7 -5.46 18.50 -15.24
N GLY A 8 -4.73 19.48 -15.81
CA GLY A 8 -4.34 19.56 -17.20
C GLY A 8 -3.48 18.37 -17.65
N GLN A 9 -2.42 18.07 -16.88
CA GLN A 9 -1.53 16.93 -17.14
C GLN A 9 -2.24 15.59 -16.98
N ILE A 10 -3.12 15.45 -15.99
CA ILE A 10 -3.91 14.22 -15.84
C ILE A 10 -4.99 14.10 -16.93
N SER A 11 -5.47 15.23 -17.45
CA SER A 11 -6.46 15.27 -18.52
C SER A 11 -5.95 14.89 -19.91
N GLY A 12 -4.63 14.76 -20.10
CA GLY A 12 -4.06 14.19 -21.33
C GLY A 12 -4.49 12.75 -21.59
N GLU A 13 -5.02 12.05 -20.57
CA GLU A 13 -5.64 10.73 -20.68
C GLU A 13 -7.18 10.72 -20.56
N ASP A 14 -7.85 11.88 -20.65
CA ASP A 14 -9.29 12.03 -20.80
C ASP A 14 -10.21 11.55 -19.62
N TRP A 15 -9.79 10.65 -18.73
CA TRP A 15 -10.70 9.95 -17.82
C TRP A 15 -11.16 10.73 -16.58
N ILE A 16 -10.36 11.67 -16.05
CA ILE A 16 -10.80 12.55 -14.94
C ILE A 16 -11.87 13.55 -15.41
N LYS A 17 -11.75 14.07 -16.63
CA LYS A 17 -12.72 15.01 -17.21
C LYS A 17 -13.95 14.31 -17.80
N LYS A 18 -13.83 13.06 -18.25
CA LYS A 18 -14.94 12.27 -18.84
C LYS A 18 -16.12 12.01 -17.90
N GLY A 19 -15.99 12.28 -16.61
CA GLY A 19 -17.05 11.99 -15.64
C GLY A 19 -17.32 13.05 -14.60
N GLY A 20 -16.71 14.25 -14.65
CA GLY A 20 -16.94 15.30 -13.66
C GLY A 20 -16.81 14.82 -12.21
N LEU A 21 -15.78 14.02 -11.93
CA LEU A 21 -15.51 13.47 -10.60
C LEU A 21 -14.57 14.41 -9.85
N ASP A 22 -14.96 14.79 -8.63
CA ASP A 22 -14.13 15.65 -7.79
C ASP A 22 -12.90 14.91 -7.28
N VAL A 23 -11.77 15.60 -7.24
CA VAL A 23 -10.49 15.09 -6.74
C VAL A 23 -10.19 15.78 -5.42
N PRO A 24 -10.02 15.04 -4.31
CA PRO A 24 -9.71 15.64 -3.01
C PRO A 24 -8.41 16.43 -3.01
N ASP A 25 -8.38 17.51 -2.23
CA ASP A 25 -7.19 18.37 -2.05
C ASP A 25 -5.97 17.59 -1.53
N ASP A 26 -6.17 16.56 -0.70
CA ASP A 26 -5.09 15.67 -0.26
C ASP A 26 -4.30 15.04 -1.42
N ILE A 27 -4.98 14.67 -2.51
CA ILE A 27 -4.31 14.08 -3.67
C ILE A 27 -3.55 15.17 -4.45
N PHE A 28 -4.03 16.41 -4.45
CA PHE A 28 -3.27 17.53 -5.03
C PHE A 28 -2.02 17.83 -4.20
N SER A 29 -2.14 17.88 -2.87
CA SER A 29 -1.00 18.03 -1.97
C SER A 29 0.05 16.94 -2.19
N ALA A 30 -0.39 15.68 -2.38
CA ALA A 30 0.49 14.55 -2.71
C ALA A 30 1.17 14.66 -4.08
N LEU A 31 0.64 15.45 -5.02
CA LEU A 31 1.22 15.65 -6.34
C LEU A 31 2.15 16.88 -6.40
N GLU A 32 1.86 17.90 -5.58
CA GLU A 32 2.65 19.13 -5.46
C GLU A 32 3.92 18.92 -4.64
N SER A 33 3.78 18.34 -3.45
CA SER A 33 4.89 18.09 -2.50
C SER A 33 4.88 16.62 -2.05
N PRO A 34 5.21 15.68 -2.95
CA PRO A 34 4.93 14.25 -2.74
C PRO A 34 5.64 13.63 -1.53
N PHE A 35 6.93 13.94 -1.34
CA PHE A 35 7.67 13.41 -0.20
C PHE A 35 7.18 14.02 1.11
N ASP A 36 7.13 15.35 1.21
CA ASP A 36 6.68 16.05 2.42
C ASP A 36 5.26 15.67 2.83
N TRP A 37 4.35 15.55 1.84
CA TRP A 37 2.99 15.09 2.09
C TRP A 37 2.99 13.68 2.66
N PHE A 38 3.72 12.74 2.05
CA PHE A 38 3.80 11.36 2.51
C PHE A 38 4.41 11.29 3.91
N ASP A 39 5.46 12.06 4.17
CA ASP A 39 6.15 12.10 5.44
C ASP A 39 5.28 12.67 6.57
N SER A 40 4.44 13.65 6.23
CA SER A 40 3.49 14.28 7.17
C SER A 40 2.33 13.37 7.57
N LEU A 41 2.07 12.28 6.82
CA LEU A 41 0.99 11.36 7.17
C LEU A 41 1.25 10.77 8.56
N LYS A 42 0.27 10.87 9.45
CA LYS A 42 0.33 10.33 10.82
C LYS A 42 0.93 8.92 10.91
N PRO A 43 0.54 7.91 10.11
CA PRO A 43 1.19 6.60 10.17
C PRO A 43 2.68 6.67 9.77
N ILE A 44 3.05 7.47 8.78
CA ILE A 44 4.45 7.55 8.31
C ILE A 44 5.32 8.26 9.34
N SER A 45 4.92 9.44 9.78
CA SER A 45 5.62 10.18 10.85
C SER A 45 5.69 9.37 12.15
N PHE A 46 4.63 8.63 12.51
CA PHE A 46 4.68 7.71 13.65
C PHE A 46 5.70 6.59 13.44
N SER A 47 5.77 5.99 12.25
CA SER A 47 6.70 4.88 12.01
C SER A 47 8.16 5.26 12.26
N ARG A 48 8.52 6.52 11.98
CA ARG A 48 9.85 7.06 12.27
C ARG A 48 10.06 7.13 13.79
N GLY A 49 11.04 6.39 14.29
CA GLY A 49 11.38 6.32 15.71
C GLY A 49 10.56 5.33 16.54
N ASN A 50 9.45 4.78 16.02
CA ASN A 50 8.61 3.82 16.75
C ASN A 50 8.56 2.43 16.11
N LEU A 51 8.72 2.34 14.79
CA LEU A 51 8.68 1.08 14.05
C LEU A 51 9.95 0.91 13.22
N PRO A 52 11.05 0.41 13.84
CA PRO A 52 12.32 0.24 13.15
C PRO A 52 12.20 -0.56 11.84
N SER A 53 11.32 -1.56 11.81
CA SER A 53 11.03 -2.36 10.60
C SER A 53 10.64 -1.50 9.40
N ILE A 54 9.73 -0.54 9.59
CA ILE A 54 9.23 0.36 8.54
C ILE A 54 10.21 1.52 8.30
N GLU A 55 10.76 2.10 9.36
CA GLU A 55 11.72 3.20 9.27
C GLU A 55 12.97 2.82 8.46
N ASN A 56 13.49 1.62 8.68
CA ASN A 56 14.67 1.12 7.96
C ASN A 56 14.39 0.94 6.47
N ILE A 57 13.20 0.42 6.12
CA ILE A 57 12.77 0.30 4.72
C ILE A 57 12.69 1.69 4.07
N LEU A 58 12.08 2.67 4.75
CA LEU A 58 11.96 4.04 4.24
C LEU A 58 13.33 4.71 4.05
N SER A 59 14.22 4.58 5.03
CA SER A 59 15.54 5.21 5.03
C SER A 59 16.50 4.64 3.97
N TYR A 60 16.22 3.43 3.46
CA TYR A 60 16.98 2.84 2.36
C TYR A 60 16.82 3.60 1.04
N PHE A 61 15.66 4.20 0.79
CA PHE A 61 15.39 4.94 -0.44
C PHE A 61 15.65 6.43 -0.25
N SER A 62 16.06 7.12 -1.32
CA SER A 62 16.16 8.57 -1.30
C SER A 62 14.77 9.23 -1.23
N GLU A 63 14.71 10.45 -0.69
CA GLU A 63 13.49 11.26 -0.68
C GLU A 63 12.92 11.42 -2.09
N SER A 64 13.79 11.56 -3.10
CA SER A 64 13.39 11.65 -4.50
C SER A 64 12.75 10.36 -5.04
N GLU A 65 13.26 9.18 -4.65
CA GLU A 65 12.67 7.89 -5.05
C GLU A 65 11.29 7.70 -4.42
N ILE A 66 11.16 8.04 -3.13
CA ILE A 66 9.88 7.99 -2.41
C ILE A 66 8.90 9.00 -3.02
N GLY A 67 9.31 10.26 -3.22
CA GLY A 67 8.48 11.31 -3.80
C GLY A 67 7.98 10.95 -5.21
N ASN A 68 8.84 10.40 -6.07
CA ASN A 68 8.43 9.93 -7.39
C ASN A 68 7.40 8.78 -7.30
N LEU A 69 7.60 7.86 -6.37
CA LEU A 69 6.66 6.76 -6.14
C LEU A 69 5.33 7.27 -5.60
N VAL A 70 5.31 8.20 -4.64
CA VAL A 70 4.09 8.83 -4.11
C VAL A 70 3.34 9.55 -5.23
N LYS A 71 4.04 10.34 -6.05
CA LYS A 71 3.43 11.04 -7.20
C LYS A 71 2.79 10.05 -8.17
N SER A 72 3.51 9.01 -8.58
CA SER A 72 2.98 7.98 -9.48
C SER A 72 1.80 7.20 -8.86
N SER A 73 1.87 6.90 -7.55
CA SER A 73 0.84 6.17 -6.82
C SER A 73 -0.42 7.01 -6.63
N SER A 74 -0.29 8.32 -6.46
CA SER A 74 -1.40 9.27 -6.37
C SER A 74 -2.19 9.34 -7.69
N LEU A 75 -1.48 9.37 -8.82
CA LEU A 75 -2.11 9.31 -10.15
C LEU A 75 -2.80 7.96 -10.40
N GLU A 76 -2.11 6.86 -10.10
CA GLU A 76 -2.66 5.52 -10.28
C GLU A 76 -3.79 5.20 -9.29
N MET A 77 -3.80 5.83 -8.11
CA MET A 77 -4.90 5.76 -7.16
C MET A 77 -6.18 6.30 -7.79
N LEU A 78 -6.13 7.49 -8.38
CA LEU A 78 -7.27 8.05 -9.11
C LEU A 78 -7.69 7.12 -10.28
N ARG A 79 -6.76 6.63 -11.11
CA ARG A 79 -7.08 5.70 -12.22
C ARG A 79 -7.76 4.43 -11.73
N THR A 80 -7.28 3.91 -10.60
CA THR A 80 -7.77 2.68 -9.99
C THR A 80 -9.15 2.88 -9.38
N SER A 81 -9.37 3.97 -8.63
CA SER A 81 -10.69 4.35 -8.12
C SER A 81 -11.71 4.55 -9.24
N TYR A 82 -11.32 5.21 -10.33
CA TYR A 82 -12.19 5.36 -11.51
C TYR A 82 -12.52 4.00 -12.13
N GLY A 83 -11.52 3.15 -12.34
CA GLY A 83 -11.71 1.80 -12.88
C GLY A 83 -12.62 0.94 -12.01
N ILE A 84 -12.47 1.01 -10.69
CA ILE A 84 -13.33 0.31 -9.72
C ILE A 84 -14.76 0.88 -9.77
N ASN A 85 -14.94 2.20 -9.80
CA ASN A 85 -16.25 2.83 -9.92
C ASN A 85 -16.94 2.44 -11.23
N LYS A 86 -16.20 2.31 -12.34
CA LYS A 86 -16.73 1.80 -13.60
C LYS A 86 -17.16 0.33 -13.50
N CYS A 87 -16.36 -0.54 -12.86
CA CYS A 87 -16.74 -1.93 -12.59
C CYS A 87 -18.00 -1.99 -11.71
N PHE A 88 -18.05 -1.20 -10.63
CA PHE A 88 -19.20 -1.08 -9.73
C PHE A 88 -20.49 -0.71 -10.50
N ASN A 89 -20.40 0.22 -11.44
CA ASN A 89 -21.54 0.67 -12.25
C ASN A 89 -21.85 -0.26 -13.45
N SER A 90 -21.01 -1.26 -13.73
CA SER A 90 -21.19 -2.14 -14.89
C SER A 90 -22.43 -3.01 -14.76
N LYS A 91 -23.35 -2.90 -15.73
CA LYS A 91 -24.53 -3.78 -15.83
C LYS A 91 -24.25 -5.07 -16.59
N VAL A 92 -23.03 -5.23 -17.13
CA VAL A 92 -22.65 -6.37 -17.98
C VAL A 92 -22.55 -7.67 -17.17
N TYR A 93 -22.12 -7.58 -15.91
CA TYR A 93 -21.93 -8.72 -15.04
C TYR A 93 -22.70 -8.54 -13.73
N SER A 94 -23.48 -9.55 -13.36
CA SER A 94 -24.23 -9.59 -12.11
C SER A 94 -23.29 -9.84 -10.91
N ASN A 95 -22.40 -10.83 -11.03
CA ASN A 95 -21.38 -11.15 -10.02
C ASN A 95 -19.99 -10.66 -10.46
N LEU A 96 -19.59 -9.48 -9.97
CA LEU A 96 -18.30 -8.88 -10.31
C LEU A 96 -17.12 -9.62 -9.67
N THR A 97 -17.28 -10.15 -8.45
CA THR A 97 -16.21 -10.89 -7.76
C THR A 97 -15.85 -12.15 -8.54
N ALA A 98 -16.84 -12.97 -8.89
CA ALA A 98 -16.62 -14.15 -9.73
C ALA A 98 -16.02 -13.80 -11.10
N LYS A 99 -16.40 -12.64 -11.68
CA LYS A 99 -15.78 -12.18 -12.92
C LYS A 99 -14.30 -11.85 -12.73
N GLY A 100 -13.95 -11.20 -11.62
CA GLY A 100 -12.57 -10.93 -11.25
C GLY A 100 -11.75 -12.20 -11.07
N ASP A 101 -12.28 -13.18 -10.34
CA ASP A 101 -11.63 -14.49 -10.14
C ASP A 101 -11.41 -15.21 -11.46
N GLN A 102 -12.42 -15.21 -12.35
CA GLN A 102 -12.31 -15.78 -13.69
C GLN A 102 -11.23 -15.08 -14.52
N ILE A 103 -11.12 -13.74 -14.45
CA ILE A 103 -10.06 -13.00 -15.14
C ILE A 103 -8.70 -13.42 -14.59
N ALA A 104 -8.54 -13.48 -13.26
CA ALA A 104 -7.27 -13.86 -12.64
C ALA A 104 -6.84 -15.28 -13.02
N ALA A 105 -7.76 -16.25 -12.96
CA ALA A 105 -7.52 -17.65 -13.28
C ALA A 105 -7.12 -17.86 -14.76
N ASN A 106 -7.62 -17.02 -15.66
CA ASN A 106 -7.32 -17.13 -17.10
C ASN A 106 -6.04 -16.40 -17.53
N LEU A 107 -5.39 -15.65 -16.64
CA LEU A 107 -4.15 -14.96 -16.96
C LEU A 107 -2.96 -15.91 -16.91
N LYS A 108 -2.15 -15.89 -17.98
CA LYS A 108 -0.87 -16.60 -18.01
C LYS A 108 0.15 -15.86 -17.14
N LEU A 109 0.80 -16.60 -16.25
CA LEU A 109 1.87 -16.07 -15.41
C LEU A 109 3.10 -15.73 -16.27
N LYS A 110 3.58 -14.49 -16.18
CA LYS A 110 4.81 -14.03 -16.85
C LYS A 110 6.02 -14.18 -15.94
N ASN A 111 7.23 -14.15 -16.51
CA ASN A 111 8.48 -14.17 -15.74
C ASN A 111 8.55 -13.02 -14.72
N ARG A 112 8.10 -11.82 -15.11
CA ARG A 112 7.99 -10.68 -14.20
C ARG A 112 7.06 -10.95 -13.01
N ASP A 113 5.93 -11.62 -13.26
CA ASP A 113 4.99 -11.98 -12.19
C ASP A 113 5.61 -12.98 -11.22
N ARG A 114 6.43 -13.93 -11.70
CA ARG A 114 7.21 -14.86 -10.83
C ARG A 114 8.22 -14.12 -9.95
N GLN A 115 8.96 -13.18 -10.53
CA GLN A 115 9.93 -12.37 -9.77
C GLN A 115 9.25 -11.53 -8.70
N ILE A 116 8.09 -10.93 -9.02
CA ILE A 116 7.29 -10.16 -8.07
C ILE A 116 6.72 -11.07 -6.98
N TYR A 117 6.25 -12.27 -7.33
CA TYR A 117 5.77 -13.25 -6.35
C TYR A 117 6.85 -13.59 -5.32
N GLN A 118 8.04 -14.00 -5.77
CA GLN A 118 9.15 -14.35 -4.88
C GLN A 118 9.57 -13.16 -4.00
N ALA A 119 9.73 -11.99 -4.61
CA ALA A 119 10.09 -10.78 -3.89
C ALA A 119 9.02 -10.34 -2.88
N ALA A 120 7.73 -10.53 -3.19
CA ALA A 120 6.64 -10.20 -2.29
C ALA A 120 6.62 -11.11 -1.05
N ILE A 121 6.91 -12.41 -1.20
CA ILE A 121 7.00 -13.30 -0.06
C ILE A 121 8.22 -12.94 0.81
N GLN A 122 9.38 -12.66 0.21
CA GLN A 122 10.55 -12.20 0.93
C GLN A 122 10.29 -10.87 1.66
N ALA A 123 9.70 -9.89 0.96
CA ALA A 123 9.26 -8.62 1.52
C ALA A 123 8.33 -8.81 2.73
N SER A 124 7.34 -9.71 2.61
CA SER A 124 6.38 -9.99 3.67
C SER A 124 7.02 -10.63 4.90
N ASN A 125 7.82 -11.68 4.70
CA ASN A 125 8.27 -12.54 5.79
C ASN A 125 9.53 -12.02 6.48
N LEU A 126 10.36 -11.24 5.78
CA LEU A 126 11.70 -10.89 6.25
C LEU A 126 11.85 -9.40 6.52
N PHE A 127 11.52 -8.54 5.55
CA PHE A 127 11.72 -7.09 5.68
C PHE A 127 10.59 -6.43 6.46
N LEU A 128 9.35 -6.59 5.99
CA LEU A 128 8.20 -5.96 6.63
C LEU A 128 7.78 -6.71 7.90
N ASN A 129 7.75 -8.04 7.84
CA ASN A 129 7.33 -8.95 8.91
C ASN A 129 6.20 -8.38 9.80
N ILE A 130 4.96 -8.57 9.36
CA ILE A 130 3.78 -8.03 10.06
C ILE A 130 3.67 -8.55 11.51
N GLY A 131 4.22 -9.74 11.81
CA GLY A 131 4.35 -10.25 13.17
C GLY A 131 5.17 -9.32 14.06
N LEU A 132 6.37 -8.98 13.61
CA LEU A 132 7.25 -8.06 14.34
C LEU A 132 6.68 -6.64 14.42
N VAL A 133 6.04 -6.14 13.36
CA VAL A 133 5.34 -4.84 13.42
C VAL A 133 4.24 -4.86 14.48
N LYS A 134 3.48 -5.96 14.59
CA LYS A 134 2.44 -6.13 15.60
C LYS A 134 3.03 -6.16 17.01
N GLU A 135 4.11 -6.89 17.22
CA GLU A 135 4.83 -6.95 18.50
C GLU A 135 5.36 -5.57 18.91
N GLN A 136 6.05 -4.88 17.99
CA GLN A 136 6.54 -3.51 18.19
C GLN A 136 5.39 -2.54 18.53
N LEU A 137 4.25 -2.65 17.84
CA LEU A 137 3.09 -1.82 18.14
C LEU A 137 2.41 -2.15 19.47
N SER A 138 2.56 -3.37 19.99
CA SER A 138 1.97 -3.79 21.25
C SER A 138 2.78 -3.36 22.47
N SER A 139 4.08 -3.10 22.29
CA SER A 139 4.97 -2.59 23.35
C SER A 139 4.92 -1.07 23.50
N ILE A 140 4.25 -0.36 22.58
CA ILE A 140 4.08 1.09 22.60
C ILE A 140 2.72 1.42 23.23
N ASP A 141 2.71 2.21 24.30
CA ASP A 141 1.48 2.80 24.86
C ASP A 141 0.96 3.91 23.94
N TYR A 142 0.28 3.49 22.87
CA TYR A 142 -0.30 4.39 21.89
C TYR A 142 -1.83 4.34 21.96
N ASN A 143 -2.40 5.32 22.68
CA ASN A 143 -3.85 5.54 22.80
C ASN A 143 -4.42 6.50 21.72
N GLY A 144 -3.61 6.86 20.71
CA GLY A 144 -4.01 7.79 19.65
C GLY A 144 -4.84 7.15 18.53
N GLN A 145 -5.66 7.95 17.85
CA GLN A 145 -6.16 7.61 16.52
C GLN A 145 -5.07 7.95 15.50
N ILE A 146 -4.59 6.96 14.73
CA ILE A 146 -3.56 7.20 13.69
C ILE A 146 -4.16 7.95 12.49
N GLY A 147 -5.47 8.21 12.46
CA GLY A 147 -6.12 8.85 11.33
C GLY A 147 -7.37 9.64 11.68
N ASP A 148 -7.78 10.51 10.76
CA ASP A 148 -9.02 11.27 10.86
C ASP A 148 -10.22 10.38 10.53
N SER A 149 -11.40 10.78 11.01
CA SER A 149 -12.64 10.05 10.74
C SER A 149 -12.98 10.10 9.25
N ILE A 150 -12.83 8.97 8.55
CA ILE A 150 -13.24 8.81 7.14
C ILE A 150 -14.71 9.18 6.95
N TYR A 151 -15.53 8.99 7.99
CA TYR A 151 -16.94 9.41 8.01
C TYR A 151 -17.11 10.90 7.75
N GLU A 152 -16.38 11.77 8.46
CA GLU A 152 -16.55 13.22 8.30
C GLU A 152 -16.13 13.67 6.90
N ILE A 153 -15.06 13.10 6.36
CA ILE A 153 -14.61 13.39 4.99
C ILE A 153 -15.69 12.98 3.96
N VAL A 154 -16.22 11.77 4.08
CA VAL A 154 -17.25 11.25 3.18
C VAL A 154 -18.55 12.04 3.30
N LYS A 155 -19.01 12.31 4.53
CA LYS A 155 -20.24 13.07 4.80
C LYS A 155 -20.16 14.50 4.27
N ASN A 156 -19.04 15.18 4.49
CA ASN A 156 -18.83 16.53 3.95
C ASN A 156 -18.85 16.51 2.42
N GLY A 157 -18.29 15.47 1.79
CA GLY A 157 -18.39 15.26 0.34
C GLY A 157 -19.83 15.06 -0.15
N GLU A 158 -20.65 14.30 0.57
CA GLU A 158 -22.07 14.13 0.26
C GLU A 158 -22.86 15.44 0.33
N VAL A 159 -22.63 16.23 1.38
CA VAL A 159 -23.27 17.54 1.57
C VAL A 159 -22.90 18.47 0.42
N LYS A 160 -21.60 18.60 0.11
CA LYS A 160 -21.14 19.40 -1.04
C LYS A 160 -21.75 18.94 -2.37
N ASN A 161 -21.82 17.63 -2.60
CA ASN A 161 -22.44 17.08 -3.82
C ASN A 161 -23.94 17.37 -3.89
N LYS A 162 -24.66 17.29 -2.76
CA LYS A 162 -26.07 17.63 -2.66
C LYS A 162 -26.31 19.10 -2.98
N ASP A 163 -25.49 19.99 -2.42
CA ASP A 163 -25.61 21.44 -2.63
C ASP A 163 -25.36 21.78 -4.11
N TRP A 164 -24.25 21.29 -4.68
CA TRP A 164 -23.92 21.46 -6.10
C TRP A 164 -25.00 20.91 -7.04
N LEU A 165 -25.54 19.72 -6.78
CA LEU A 165 -26.65 19.18 -7.58
C LEU A 165 -27.91 20.03 -7.45
N THR A 166 -28.22 20.52 -6.25
CA THR A 166 -29.40 21.35 -6.00
C THR A 166 -29.29 22.67 -6.78
N GLU A 167 -28.14 23.33 -6.72
CA GLU A 167 -27.85 24.55 -7.49
C GLU A 167 -27.98 24.32 -9.00
N ASN A 168 -27.40 23.23 -9.53
CA ASN A 168 -27.50 22.90 -10.95
C ASN A 168 -28.93 22.57 -11.38
N LEU A 169 -29.69 21.86 -10.54
CA LEU A 169 -31.10 21.56 -10.81
C LEU A 169 -31.94 22.84 -10.80
N GLU A 170 -31.68 23.78 -9.89
CA GLU A 170 -32.36 25.07 -9.83
C GLU A 170 -32.00 25.96 -11.02
N SER A 171 -30.73 26.01 -11.40
CA SER A 171 -30.26 26.72 -12.59
C SER A 171 -30.86 26.15 -13.88
N ALA A 172 -30.88 24.82 -14.01
CA ALA A 172 -31.54 24.12 -15.12
C ALA A 172 -33.04 24.39 -15.12
N GLN A 173 -33.70 24.38 -13.96
CA GLN A 173 -35.12 24.68 -13.84
C GLN A 173 -35.44 26.12 -14.28
N LYS A 174 -34.65 27.11 -13.84
CA LYS A 174 -34.77 28.51 -14.27
C LYS A 174 -34.56 28.66 -15.77
N SER A 175 -33.56 27.99 -16.33
CA SER A 175 -33.26 28.01 -17.77
C SER A 175 -34.38 27.34 -18.60
N LEU A 176 -35.00 26.30 -18.06
CA LEU A 176 -36.12 25.58 -18.69
C LEU A 176 -37.45 26.32 -18.56
N GLU A 177 -37.65 27.11 -17.50
CA GLU A 177 -38.81 28.00 -17.37
C GLU A 177 -38.84 29.08 -18.46
N ASN A 178 -37.69 29.36 -19.08
CA ASN A 178 -37.57 30.20 -20.27
C ASN A 178 -37.79 29.45 -21.61
N ALA A 179 -37.98 28.13 -21.60
CA ALA A 179 -38.17 27.29 -22.79
C ALA A 179 -39.59 26.64 -22.82
N ALA A 180 -40.04 26.10 -23.96
CA ALA A 180 -41.44 25.70 -24.21
C ALA A 180 -42.09 24.74 -23.16
N LYS A 181 -43.35 25.02 -22.79
CA LYS A 181 -44.12 24.45 -21.65
C LYS A 181 -44.24 22.92 -21.58
N ASP A 182 -44.29 22.20 -22.70
CA ASP A 182 -44.55 20.74 -22.68
C ASP A 182 -43.32 19.90 -22.30
N ILE A 183 -42.11 20.36 -22.64
CA ILE A 183 -40.85 19.73 -22.24
C ILE A 183 -40.59 19.96 -20.74
N ILE A 184 -41.02 21.11 -20.20
CA ILE A 184 -40.88 21.47 -18.79
C ILE A 184 -41.55 20.44 -17.87
N SER A 185 -42.74 19.94 -18.20
CA SER A 185 -43.49 19.03 -17.31
C SER A 185 -42.78 17.68 -17.11
N LYS A 186 -42.21 17.12 -18.19
CA LYS A 186 -41.45 15.87 -18.16
C LYS A 186 -40.13 16.04 -17.42
N ILE A 187 -39.43 17.16 -17.64
CA ILE A 187 -38.16 17.44 -16.94
C ILE A 187 -38.41 17.76 -15.46
N LYS A 188 -39.42 18.55 -15.10
CA LYS A 188 -39.81 18.79 -13.69
C LYS A 188 -40.12 17.49 -12.95
N ARG A 189 -40.71 16.48 -13.63
CA ARG A 189 -40.95 15.15 -13.05
C ARG A 189 -39.66 14.36 -12.81
N LEU A 190 -38.66 14.48 -13.70
CA LEU A 190 -37.33 13.89 -13.51
C LEU A 190 -36.56 14.59 -12.39
N ILE A 191 -36.58 15.93 -12.34
CA ILE A 191 -36.01 16.73 -11.26
C ILE A 191 -36.65 16.36 -9.92
N LYS A 192 -37.98 16.21 -9.86
CA LYS A 192 -38.69 15.79 -8.64
C LYS A 192 -38.33 14.36 -8.21
N LYS A 193 -38.09 13.44 -9.16
CA LYS A 193 -37.60 12.09 -8.86
C LYS A 193 -36.17 12.13 -8.31
N LEU A 194 -35.30 12.94 -8.91
CA LEU A 194 -33.93 13.18 -8.41
C LEU A 194 -33.96 13.79 -7.00
N LYS A 195 -34.72 14.87 -6.78
CA LYS A 195 -34.92 15.47 -5.45
C LYS A 195 -35.42 14.45 -4.43
N LYS A 196 -36.39 13.59 -4.76
CA LYS A 196 -36.86 12.52 -3.87
C LYS A 196 -35.79 11.46 -3.53
N VAL A 197 -34.83 11.20 -4.43
CA VAL A 197 -33.70 10.29 -4.13
C VAL A 197 -32.76 10.91 -3.09
N PHE A 198 -32.67 12.25 -3.00
CA PHE A 198 -31.81 12.98 -2.05
C PHE A 198 -32.54 13.50 -0.79
N GLU A 199 -33.85 13.76 -0.87
CA GLU A 199 -34.74 14.12 0.25
C GLU A 199 -35.10 12.90 1.11
N ALA A 200 -34.83 11.70 0.61
CA ALA A 200 -34.63 10.52 1.43
C ALA A 200 -33.12 10.34 1.64
N PRO A 201 -32.41 11.21 2.38
CA PRO A 201 -31.16 10.76 2.97
C PRO A 201 -31.60 9.59 3.83
N ARG A 202 -31.30 8.36 3.39
CA ARG A 202 -31.28 7.28 4.36
C ARG A 202 -30.31 7.80 5.41
N PRO A 203 -30.73 7.99 6.67
CA PRO A 203 -29.75 8.22 7.70
C PRO A 203 -28.73 7.11 7.49
N TYR A 204 -27.50 7.52 7.21
CA TYR A 204 -26.40 6.60 7.13
C TYR A 204 -26.22 6.13 8.59
N GLU A 205 -27.00 5.11 8.97
CA GLU A 205 -27.16 4.65 10.35
C GLU A 205 -25.92 3.89 10.75
N PHE A 206 -24.86 4.63 11.03
CA PHE A 206 -23.71 4.12 11.74
C PHE A 206 -23.80 4.27 13.25
N GLY A 207 -24.79 5.04 13.73
CA GLY A 207 -25.01 5.29 15.15
C GLY A 207 -25.20 4.02 16.00
N THR A 208 -25.57 2.90 15.38
CA THR A 208 -25.73 1.59 16.04
C THR A 208 -24.51 0.68 15.95
N VAL A 209 -23.43 1.10 15.28
CA VAL A 209 -22.23 0.27 15.00
C VAL A 209 -20.96 0.90 15.57
N GLN A 210 -21.05 1.91 16.45
CA GLN A 210 -19.89 2.45 17.20
C GLN A 210 -19.10 1.35 17.93
N SER A 211 -19.79 0.28 18.36
CA SER A 211 -19.22 -0.90 19.00
C SER A 211 -18.65 -1.97 18.04
N SER A 212 -18.80 -1.80 16.72
CA SER A 212 -18.25 -2.73 15.70
C SER A 212 -17.17 -2.10 14.80
N TYR A 213 -16.74 -0.87 15.12
CA TYR A 213 -15.62 -0.16 14.49
C TYR A 213 -14.26 -0.50 15.09
N THR A 214 -14.15 -1.57 15.85
CA THR A 214 -12.85 -2.14 16.18
C THR A 214 -12.45 -2.98 14.97
N ILE A 215 -11.48 -2.52 14.18
CA ILE A 215 -10.71 -3.47 13.36
C ILE A 215 -10.14 -4.45 14.38
N SER A 216 -10.69 -5.66 14.45
CA SER A 216 -10.17 -6.65 15.37
C SER A 216 -8.71 -6.84 15.00
N SER A 217 -7.81 -6.63 15.94
CA SER A 217 -6.40 -7.00 15.82
C SER A 217 -6.19 -8.53 15.78
N ASN A 218 -7.27 -9.30 15.54
CA ASN A 218 -7.30 -10.75 15.35
C ASN A 218 -6.68 -11.18 14.01
N PHE A 219 -6.10 -10.27 13.23
CA PHE A 219 -5.12 -10.67 12.23
C PHE A 219 -3.99 -11.40 12.97
N SER A 220 -3.93 -12.72 12.77
CA SER A 220 -2.80 -13.54 13.21
C SER A 220 -1.78 -13.54 12.08
N PRO A 221 -0.73 -12.71 12.15
CA PRO A 221 0.32 -12.73 11.15
C PRO A 221 0.93 -14.14 11.12
N SER A 222 0.82 -14.78 9.97
CA SER A 222 1.53 -16.01 9.67
C SER A 222 2.46 -15.75 8.50
N ALA A 223 3.63 -16.38 8.51
CA ALA A 223 4.53 -16.34 7.38
C ALA A 223 3.79 -16.83 6.13
N ILE A 224 3.92 -16.09 5.03
CA ILE A 224 3.37 -16.50 3.76
C ILE A 224 4.18 -17.69 3.26
N VAL A 225 3.52 -18.83 3.08
CA VAL A 225 4.16 -20.05 2.60
C VAL A 225 4.22 -20.02 1.08
N PRO A 226 5.40 -20.19 0.46
CA PRO A 226 5.53 -20.21 -1.00
C PRO A 226 4.87 -21.47 -1.60
N VAL A 227 4.33 -21.30 -2.79
CA VAL A 227 3.77 -22.36 -3.63
C VAL A 227 4.79 -22.71 -4.71
N ALA A 228 5.06 -24.00 -4.91
CA ALA A 228 6.10 -24.46 -5.82
C ALA A 228 5.89 -24.05 -7.29
N SER A 229 4.63 -23.87 -7.72
CA SER A 229 4.26 -23.45 -9.07
C SER A 229 3.18 -22.37 -8.99
N PRO A 230 3.57 -21.09 -8.79
CA PRO A 230 2.60 -20.02 -8.60
C PRO A 230 1.80 -19.76 -9.87
N SER A 231 0.65 -19.12 -9.69
CA SER A 231 -0.23 -18.57 -10.72
C SER A 231 -0.43 -17.06 -10.49
N VAL A 232 -1.14 -16.39 -11.40
CA VAL A 232 -1.49 -14.97 -11.19
C VAL A 232 -2.41 -14.78 -9.97
N VAL A 233 -3.23 -15.79 -9.65
CA VAL A 233 -4.06 -15.78 -8.44
C VAL A 233 -3.18 -15.75 -7.19
N ASP A 234 -2.07 -16.50 -7.17
CA ASP A 234 -1.13 -16.52 -6.05
C ASP A 234 -0.38 -15.19 -5.91
N VAL A 235 0.02 -14.56 -7.02
CA VAL A 235 0.62 -13.22 -7.02
C VAL A 235 -0.33 -12.20 -6.39
N ILE A 236 -1.61 -12.20 -6.82
CA ILE A 236 -2.65 -11.33 -6.24
C ILE A 236 -2.83 -11.67 -4.75
N GLY A 237 -2.85 -12.96 -4.40
CA GLY A 237 -3.05 -13.44 -3.04
C GLY A 237 -1.98 -12.95 -2.07
N VAL A 238 -0.70 -13.07 -2.44
CA VAL A 238 0.44 -12.59 -1.62
C VAL A 238 0.37 -11.08 -1.42
N VAL A 239 0.20 -10.30 -2.50
CA VAL A 239 0.11 -8.83 -2.39
C VAL A 239 -1.10 -8.41 -1.55
N ASN A 240 -2.23 -9.11 -1.69
CA ASN A 240 -3.43 -8.86 -0.90
C ASN A 240 -3.23 -9.21 0.58
N ALA A 241 -2.52 -10.29 0.90
CA ALA A 241 -2.21 -10.66 2.27
C ALA A 241 -1.33 -9.61 2.96
N ILE A 242 -0.30 -9.11 2.26
CA ILE A 242 0.56 -8.02 2.75
C ILE A 242 -0.27 -6.75 2.98
N ALA A 243 -1.08 -6.36 1.99
CA ALA A 243 -1.95 -5.18 2.09
C ALA A 243 -2.92 -5.30 3.28
N SER A 244 -3.56 -6.45 3.44
CA SER A 244 -4.48 -6.72 4.55
C SER A 244 -3.76 -6.62 5.89
N GLY A 245 -2.60 -7.27 6.03
CA GLY A 245 -1.82 -7.26 7.26
C GLY A 245 -1.35 -5.86 7.64
N LEU A 246 -0.79 -5.11 6.69
CA LEU A 246 -0.29 -3.76 6.92
C LEU A 246 -1.42 -2.77 7.24
N LEU A 247 -2.54 -2.81 6.50
CA LEU A 247 -3.69 -1.94 6.75
C LEU A 247 -4.30 -2.19 8.12
N GLN A 248 -4.58 -3.45 8.46
CA GLN A 248 -5.27 -3.79 9.72
C GLN A 248 -4.37 -3.64 10.95
N THR A 249 -3.09 -3.96 10.83
CA THR A 249 -2.15 -3.93 11.97
C THR A 249 -1.69 -2.51 12.26
N PHE A 250 -1.48 -1.70 11.22
CA PHE A 250 -0.78 -0.43 11.34
C PHE A 250 -1.52 0.76 10.72
N ILE A 251 -1.68 0.79 9.39
CA ILE A 251 -2.08 2.03 8.68
C ILE A 251 -3.48 2.51 9.05
N LEU A 252 -4.43 1.58 9.25
CA LEU A 252 -5.81 1.89 9.65
C LEU A 252 -6.04 1.69 11.16
N LYS A 253 -4.98 1.50 11.97
CA LYS A 253 -5.15 1.29 13.41
C LYS A 253 -5.81 2.52 14.04
N GLY A 254 -6.98 2.30 14.65
CA GLY A 254 -7.78 3.37 15.25
C GLY A 254 -8.64 4.17 14.26
N VAL A 255 -8.65 3.82 12.97
CA VAL A 255 -9.51 4.44 11.96
C VAL A 255 -10.86 3.73 11.91
N ALA A 256 -11.95 4.46 12.13
CA ALA A 256 -13.30 3.93 12.09
C ALA A 256 -13.78 3.72 10.64
N ILE A 257 -13.74 2.46 10.17
CA ILE A 257 -14.25 2.04 8.86
C ILE A 257 -15.00 0.70 8.98
N PRO A 258 -16.16 0.50 8.32
CA PRO A 258 -16.79 -0.81 8.26
C PRO A 258 -15.89 -1.85 7.62
N THR A 259 -15.88 -3.07 8.18
CA THR A 259 -15.08 -4.19 7.69
C THR A 259 -15.31 -4.49 6.21
N GLN A 260 -16.56 -4.42 5.74
CA GLN A 260 -16.90 -4.67 4.33
C GLN A 260 -16.26 -3.64 3.39
N LEU A 261 -16.13 -2.38 3.84
CA LEU A 261 -15.45 -1.34 3.06
C LEU A 261 -13.93 -1.41 3.23
N ALA A 262 -13.42 -1.85 4.38
CA ALA A 262 -12.00 -2.09 4.60
C ALA A 262 -11.44 -3.17 3.65
N GLU A 263 -12.23 -4.19 3.32
CA GLU A 263 -11.87 -5.17 2.30
C GLU A 263 -11.72 -4.51 0.93
N ALA A 264 -12.63 -3.60 0.54
CA ALA A 264 -12.50 -2.85 -0.71
C ALA A 264 -11.25 -1.95 -0.75
N VAL A 265 -10.89 -1.33 0.38
CA VAL A 265 -9.64 -0.58 0.55
C VAL A 265 -8.43 -1.51 0.33
N THR A 266 -8.45 -2.71 0.91
CA THR A 266 -7.39 -3.72 0.75
C THR A 266 -7.22 -4.15 -0.71
N LYS A 267 -8.33 -4.43 -1.40
CA LYS A 267 -8.30 -4.76 -2.84
C LYS A 267 -7.82 -3.58 -3.69
N THR A 268 -8.15 -2.35 -3.29
CA THR A 268 -7.69 -1.14 -3.98
C THR A 268 -6.18 -0.97 -3.84
N VAL A 269 -5.62 -1.12 -2.64
CA VAL A 269 -4.16 -1.17 -2.40
C VAL A 269 -3.52 -2.27 -3.24
N THR A 270 -4.10 -3.48 -3.24
CA THR A 270 -3.59 -4.60 -4.04
C THR A 270 -3.53 -4.25 -5.53
N SER A 271 -4.60 -3.67 -6.09
CA SER A 271 -4.64 -3.26 -7.49
C SER A 271 -3.59 -2.19 -7.81
N LEU A 272 -3.41 -1.22 -6.90
CA LEU A 272 -2.44 -0.15 -7.03
C LEU A 272 -0.99 -0.67 -6.98
N VAL A 273 -0.69 -1.58 -6.05
CA VAL A 273 0.63 -2.23 -5.92
C VAL A 273 0.95 -3.05 -7.16
N LEU A 274 0.03 -3.91 -7.62
CA LEU A 274 0.22 -4.70 -8.84
C LEU A 274 0.49 -3.79 -10.05
N LYS A 275 -0.23 -2.67 -10.14
CA LYS A 275 -0.02 -1.68 -11.20
C LYS A 275 1.34 -1.00 -11.10
N GLY A 276 1.74 -0.56 -9.91
CA GLY A 276 3.04 0.07 -9.65
C GLY A 276 4.24 -0.84 -9.88
N LEU A 277 4.08 -2.15 -9.68
CA LEU A 277 5.10 -3.16 -9.99
C LEU A 277 5.04 -3.68 -11.44
N ASN A 278 4.03 -3.25 -12.21
CA ASN A 278 3.74 -3.76 -13.55
C ASN A 278 3.53 -5.30 -13.57
N ALA A 279 2.79 -5.79 -12.57
CA ALA A 279 2.32 -7.17 -12.46
C ALA A 279 0.97 -7.36 -13.18
N SER A 280 0.70 -8.60 -13.58
CA SER A 280 -0.60 -9.03 -14.08
C SER A 280 -1.67 -9.00 -12.97
N GLY A 281 -2.95 -9.00 -13.34
CA GLY A 281 -4.06 -9.14 -12.39
C GLY A 281 -4.74 -7.84 -11.94
N VAL A 282 -4.21 -6.66 -12.32
CA VAL A 282 -4.80 -5.35 -11.96
C VAL A 282 -6.31 -5.28 -12.25
N GLN A 283 -6.72 -5.69 -13.45
CA GLN A 283 -8.13 -5.65 -13.86
C GLN A 283 -9.01 -6.65 -13.08
N ALA A 284 -8.48 -7.84 -12.76
CA ALA A 284 -9.19 -8.82 -11.94
C ALA A 284 -9.51 -8.23 -10.57
N VAL A 285 -8.51 -7.64 -9.92
CA VAL A 285 -8.66 -7.03 -8.60
C VAL A 285 -9.64 -5.84 -8.63
N ARG A 286 -9.67 -5.05 -9.71
CA ARG A 286 -10.68 -3.97 -9.86
C ARG A 286 -12.11 -4.48 -9.91
N TYR A 287 -12.33 -5.63 -10.56
CA TYR A 287 -13.65 -6.29 -10.57
C TYR A 287 -14.01 -6.83 -9.18
N ILE A 288 -13.06 -7.46 -8.49
CA ILE A 288 -13.26 -7.94 -7.11
C ILE A 288 -13.61 -6.77 -6.18
N ALA A 289 -12.81 -5.70 -6.18
CA ALA A 289 -13.06 -4.50 -5.37
C ALA A 289 -14.44 -3.88 -5.68
N GLY A 290 -14.79 -3.76 -6.97
CA GLY A 290 -16.11 -3.28 -7.39
C GLY A 290 -17.25 -4.19 -6.93
N GLY A 291 -17.02 -5.50 -6.88
CA GLY A 291 -17.95 -6.50 -6.34
C GLY A 291 -18.17 -6.36 -4.84
N VAL A 292 -17.10 -6.23 -4.06
CA VAL A 292 -17.14 -5.96 -2.61
C VAL A 292 -17.93 -4.68 -2.33
N LEU A 293 -17.61 -3.59 -3.02
CA LEU A 293 -18.32 -2.31 -2.88
C LEU A 293 -19.78 -2.41 -3.27
N ARG A 294 -20.12 -3.20 -4.31
CA ARG A 294 -21.51 -3.44 -4.71
C ARG A 294 -22.28 -4.23 -3.64
N GLY A 295 -21.64 -5.21 -3.01
CA GLY A 295 -22.20 -5.94 -1.87
C GLY A 295 -22.46 -5.04 -0.65
N ALA A 296 -21.65 -3.99 -0.48
CA ALA A 296 -21.78 -3.00 0.58
C ALA A 296 -22.39 -1.67 0.09
N LYS A 297 -23.22 -1.69 -0.98
CA LYS A 297 -23.72 -0.47 -1.62
C LYS A 297 -24.46 0.47 -0.66
N ASP A 298 -25.22 -0.08 0.29
CA ASP A 298 -25.96 0.73 1.27
C ASP A 298 -25.02 1.46 2.26
N LEU A 299 -23.75 1.04 2.32
CA LEU A 299 -22.66 1.69 3.05
C LEU A 299 -21.81 2.59 2.13
N LEU A 300 -22.31 2.99 0.97
CA LEU A 300 -21.60 3.94 0.11
C LEU A 300 -22.31 5.27 0.07
N PRO A 301 -21.53 6.37 -0.01
CA PRO A 301 -22.12 7.68 -0.07
C PRO A 301 -22.96 7.85 -1.34
N ALA A 302 -24.10 8.52 -1.23
CA ALA A 302 -25.05 8.74 -2.31
C ALA A 302 -24.59 9.88 -3.24
N VAL A 303 -23.37 9.76 -3.77
CA VAL A 303 -22.76 10.75 -4.67
C VAL A 303 -23.02 10.35 -6.12
N PHE A 304 -23.35 11.33 -6.95
CA PHE A 304 -23.58 11.15 -8.38
C PHE A 304 -22.76 12.17 -9.14
N ASN A 305 -22.23 11.77 -10.28
CA ASN A 305 -21.46 12.68 -11.10
C ASN A 305 -22.36 13.53 -12.03
N ASN A 306 -21.74 14.44 -12.79
CA ASN A 306 -22.44 15.31 -13.74
C ASN A 306 -23.17 14.57 -14.89
N THR A 307 -22.87 13.28 -15.11
CA THR A 307 -23.58 12.42 -16.05
C THR A 307 -24.70 11.59 -15.41
N GLY A 308 -24.94 11.74 -14.11
CA GLY A 308 -25.94 10.97 -13.34
C GLY A 308 -25.52 9.53 -13.01
N MET A 309 -24.23 9.18 -13.21
CA MET A 309 -23.66 7.90 -12.80
C MET A 309 -23.35 7.93 -11.30
N PHE A 310 -23.55 6.80 -10.61
CA PHE A 310 -23.17 6.69 -9.21
C PHE A 310 -21.65 6.83 -9.06
N ALA A 311 -21.24 7.72 -8.16
CA ALA A 311 -19.85 8.04 -7.85
C ALA A 311 -19.50 7.72 -6.39
N GLY A 312 -20.38 7.08 -5.62
CA GLY A 312 -20.10 6.77 -4.21
C GLY A 312 -18.89 5.87 -3.99
N ALA A 313 -18.65 4.90 -4.89
CA ALA A 313 -17.44 4.08 -4.85
C ALA A 313 -16.17 4.90 -5.12
N TRP A 314 -16.22 5.85 -6.06
CA TRP A 314 -15.14 6.82 -6.27
C TRP A 314 -14.90 7.65 -5.01
N SER A 315 -15.93 8.33 -4.51
CA SER A 315 -15.83 9.25 -3.38
C SER A 315 -15.29 8.55 -2.13
N PHE A 316 -15.81 7.36 -1.81
CA PHE A 316 -15.31 6.58 -0.69
C PHE A 316 -13.82 6.24 -0.82
N LEU A 317 -13.39 5.71 -1.99
CA LEU A 317 -12.00 5.33 -2.20
C LEU A 317 -11.06 6.53 -2.18
N THR A 318 -11.46 7.66 -2.78
CA THR A 318 -10.66 8.89 -2.76
C THR A 318 -10.58 9.52 -1.38
N SER A 319 -11.60 9.39 -0.54
CA SER A 319 -11.51 9.78 0.89
C SER A 319 -10.54 8.90 1.68
N CYS A 320 -10.26 7.69 1.21
CA CYS A 320 -9.27 6.80 1.80
C CYS A 320 -7.87 6.95 1.16
N ALA A 321 -7.67 7.92 0.27
CA ALA A 321 -6.43 8.03 -0.51
C ALA A 321 -5.15 8.11 0.33
N PRO A 322 -5.07 8.88 1.43
CA PRO A 322 -3.88 8.92 2.27
C PRO A 322 -3.43 7.53 2.75
N TYR A 323 -4.36 6.72 3.24
CA TYR A 323 -4.09 5.37 3.74
C TYR A 323 -3.76 4.38 2.61
N ILE A 324 -4.48 4.48 1.48
CA ILE A 324 -4.25 3.60 0.32
C ILE A 324 -2.88 3.87 -0.29
N ILE A 325 -2.53 5.14 -0.49
CA ILE A 325 -1.23 5.55 -1.04
C ILE A 325 -0.12 5.16 -0.06
N ALA A 326 -0.29 5.43 1.24
CA ALA A 326 0.71 5.08 2.26
C ALA A 326 1.01 3.57 2.24
N ALA A 327 -0.01 2.73 2.31
CA ALA A 327 0.14 1.29 2.28
C ALA A 327 0.77 0.81 0.95
N ALA A 328 0.31 1.33 -0.19
CA ALA A 328 0.87 0.93 -1.49
C ALA A 328 2.34 1.31 -1.64
N VAL A 329 2.74 2.52 -1.22
CA VAL A 329 4.12 2.97 -1.25
C VAL A 329 4.99 2.06 -0.40
N ILE A 330 4.63 1.81 0.86
CA ILE A 330 5.38 0.91 1.77
C ILE A 330 5.54 -0.49 1.15
N ILE A 331 4.47 -1.05 0.58
CA ILE A 331 4.54 -2.39 -0.02
C ILE A 331 5.45 -2.40 -1.25
N ILE A 332 5.32 -1.41 -2.13
CA ILE A 332 6.13 -1.31 -3.36
C ILE A 332 7.61 -1.14 -3.01
N ILE A 333 7.97 -0.25 -2.06
CA ILE A 333 9.37 -0.05 -1.67
C ILE A 333 9.93 -1.28 -0.97
N THR A 334 9.14 -1.99 -0.14
CA THR A 334 9.59 -3.24 0.48
C THR A 334 9.86 -4.32 -0.57
N ILE A 335 9.00 -4.46 -1.58
CA ILE A 335 9.20 -5.41 -2.67
C ILE A 335 10.41 -5.01 -3.52
N LYS A 336 10.57 -3.72 -3.83
CA LYS A 336 11.75 -3.22 -4.55
C LYS A 336 13.02 -3.43 -3.74
N LEU A 337 12.98 -3.26 -2.42
CA LEU A 337 14.09 -3.54 -1.52
C LEU A 337 14.47 -5.01 -1.65
N SER A 338 13.52 -5.93 -1.51
CA SER A 338 13.73 -7.36 -1.73
C SER A 338 14.33 -7.70 -3.10
N GLN A 339 13.91 -7.02 -4.17
CA GLN A 339 14.48 -7.21 -5.51
C GLN A 339 15.90 -6.66 -5.65
N LYS A 340 16.25 -5.62 -4.88
CA LYS A 340 17.61 -5.05 -4.83
C LYS A 340 18.53 -5.91 -3.93
N THR A 341 17.96 -6.74 -3.05
CA THR A 341 18.69 -7.45 -1.99
C THR A 341 18.72 -8.95 -2.26
N ASP A 342 19.56 -9.35 -3.20
CA ASP A 342 19.91 -10.75 -3.44
C ASP A 342 21.10 -11.16 -2.57
N ILE A 343 21.04 -12.36 -2.01
CA ILE A 343 22.09 -12.89 -1.13
C ILE A 343 22.92 -13.86 -1.92
N GLY A 344 24.21 -13.53 -2.00
CA GLY A 344 25.22 -14.37 -2.59
C GLY A 344 25.30 -15.76 -1.94
N ASN A 345 26.00 -16.68 -2.59
CA ASN A 345 26.15 -18.05 -2.09
C ASN A 345 27.16 -18.17 -0.95
N TRP A 346 27.95 -17.11 -0.72
CA TRP A 346 28.92 -17.03 0.35
C TRP A 346 28.56 -15.87 1.27
N ILE A 347 28.68 -16.09 2.56
CA ILE A 347 28.39 -15.10 3.60
C ILE A 347 29.62 -14.98 4.50
N THR A 348 30.02 -13.74 4.76
CA THR A 348 30.97 -13.37 5.80
C THR A 348 30.22 -12.57 6.85
N LEU A 349 30.13 -13.09 8.08
CA LEU A 349 29.70 -12.33 9.23
C LEU A 349 30.88 -11.63 9.88
N LEU A 350 30.64 -10.39 10.27
CA LEU A 350 31.54 -9.56 11.03
C LEU A 350 30.82 -9.09 12.29
N ALA A 351 31.26 -9.59 13.45
CA ALA A 351 30.67 -9.26 14.74
C ALA A 351 31.63 -8.39 15.55
N VAL A 352 31.27 -7.11 15.69
CA VAL A 352 32.08 -6.09 16.37
C VAL A 352 31.70 -6.05 17.85
N VAL A 353 32.66 -6.39 18.72
CA VAL A 353 32.44 -6.43 20.16
C VAL A 353 32.21 -5.01 20.70
N SER A 354 31.35 -4.88 21.71
CA SER A 354 31.03 -3.59 22.34
C SER A 354 32.23 -2.88 22.97
N ASN A 355 33.28 -3.62 23.28
CA ASN A 355 34.55 -3.08 23.75
C ASN A 355 35.51 -2.86 22.57
N LYS A 356 35.77 -1.59 22.22
CA LYS A 356 36.56 -1.17 21.04
C LYS A 356 38.00 -1.69 20.99
N ASN A 357 38.51 -2.30 22.06
CA ASN A 357 39.88 -2.83 22.15
C ASN A 357 39.98 -4.33 21.84
N GLN A 358 38.87 -5.01 21.53
CA GLN A 358 38.88 -6.41 21.13
C GLN A 358 38.71 -6.56 19.62
N GLU A 359 39.41 -7.55 19.06
CA GLU A 359 39.24 -7.92 17.67
C GLU A 359 37.81 -8.44 17.43
N PRO A 360 37.18 -8.08 16.30
CA PRO A 360 35.88 -8.60 15.93
C PRO A 360 35.97 -10.10 15.62
N ASP A 361 34.88 -10.82 15.87
CA ASP A 361 34.77 -12.22 15.46
C ASP A 361 34.19 -12.31 14.05
N THR A 362 34.64 -13.32 13.30
CA THR A 362 34.25 -13.50 11.90
C THR A 362 33.76 -14.92 11.65
N VAL A 363 32.69 -15.06 10.87
CA VAL A 363 32.19 -16.37 10.41
C VAL A 363 32.10 -16.39 8.90
N PHE A 364 32.51 -17.49 8.30
CA PHE A 364 32.37 -17.74 6.87
C PHE A 364 31.44 -18.92 6.66
N ALA A 365 30.42 -18.73 5.84
CA ALA A 365 29.46 -19.76 5.52
C ALA A 365 29.15 -19.77 4.03
N ARG A 366 28.97 -20.97 3.50
CA ARG A 366 28.29 -21.16 2.21
C ARG A 366 26.82 -21.41 2.49
N VAL A 367 25.95 -20.62 1.88
CA VAL A 367 24.50 -20.80 1.94
C VAL A 367 23.98 -21.35 0.61
N ILE A 368 23.01 -22.25 0.69
CA ILE A 368 22.43 -22.93 -0.46
C ILE A 368 20.92 -22.77 -0.34
N GLY A 369 20.24 -22.71 -1.47
CA GLY A 369 18.79 -22.60 -1.50
C GLY A 369 18.31 -21.30 -2.10
N ASP A 370 17.02 -21.05 -1.96
CA ASP A 370 16.43 -19.78 -2.34
C ASP A 370 16.78 -18.67 -1.33
N VAL A 371 16.40 -17.43 -1.65
CA VAL A 371 16.73 -16.27 -0.81
C VAL A 371 16.16 -16.39 0.61
N GLN A 372 15.04 -17.11 0.80
CA GLN A 372 14.46 -17.30 2.13
C GLN A 372 15.28 -18.28 2.97
N GLU A 373 15.66 -19.40 2.37
CA GLU A 373 16.53 -20.39 3.00
C GLU A 373 17.86 -19.74 3.39
N LYS A 374 18.47 -18.98 2.47
CA LYS A 374 19.71 -18.24 2.73
C LYS A 374 19.60 -17.22 3.87
N LEU A 375 18.49 -16.50 3.99
CA LEU A 375 18.27 -15.54 5.10
C LEU A 375 18.02 -16.23 6.44
N LYS A 376 17.32 -17.37 6.43
CA LYS A 376 17.11 -18.18 7.62
C LYS A 376 18.43 -18.76 8.11
N ASP A 377 19.24 -19.30 7.21
CA ASP A 377 20.58 -19.78 7.49
C ASP A 377 21.44 -18.65 8.05
N LEU A 378 21.38 -17.46 7.44
CA LEU A 378 22.08 -16.27 7.92
C LEU A 378 21.70 -15.91 9.38
N GLY A 379 20.41 -15.95 9.72
CA GLY A 379 19.93 -15.72 11.09
C GLY A 379 20.46 -16.77 12.07
N LYS A 380 20.44 -18.04 11.66
CA LYS A 380 20.99 -19.14 12.45
C LYS A 380 22.50 -19.01 12.66
N ILE A 381 23.26 -18.66 11.61
CA ILE A 381 24.72 -18.46 11.72
C ILE A 381 25.05 -17.34 12.71
N LYS A 382 24.23 -16.28 12.78
CA LYS A 382 24.37 -15.23 13.81
C LYS A 382 24.10 -15.79 15.21
N GLU A 383 23.03 -16.56 15.39
CA GLU A 383 22.69 -17.15 16.69
C GLU A 383 23.79 -18.11 17.16
N ASP A 384 24.26 -19.00 16.28
CA ASP A 384 25.35 -19.93 16.52
C ASP A 384 26.64 -19.16 16.91
N LEU A 385 26.98 -18.07 16.21
CA LEU A 385 28.13 -17.22 16.56
C LEU A 385 28.03 -16.63 17.98
N ILE A 386 26.85 -16.11 18.35
CA ILE A 386 26.62 -15.51 19.67
C ILE A 386 26.69 -16.59 20.76
N GLU A 387 26.11 -17.76 20.51
CA GLU A 387 26.11 -18.88 21.44
C GLU A 387 27.52 -19.45 21.65
N GLU A 388 28.26 -19.70 20.56
CA GLU A 388 29.60 -20.30 20.63
C GLU A 388 30.63 -19.36 21.26
N THR A 389 30.54 -18.05 21.00
CA THR A 389 31.49 -17.07 21.56
C THR A 389 31.11 -16.62 22.96
N GLY A 390 29.83 -16.69 23.33
CA GLY A 390 29.30 -16.15 24.58
C GLY A 390 29.47 -14.63 24.73
N LYS A 391 29.73 -13.91 23.61
CA LYS A 391 29.99 -12.47 23.61
C LYS A 391 28.74 -11.66 23.26
N GLN A 392 28.69 -10.43 23.74
CA GLN A 392 27.74 -9.43 23.27
C GLN A 392 28.42 -8.51 22.24
N TYR A 393 27.80 -8.40 21.08
CA TYR A 393 28.28 -7.56 19.98
C TYR A 393 27.49 -6.26 19.93
N ALA A 394 28.20 -5.16 19.67
CA ALA A 394 27.56 -3.88 19.39
C ALA A 394 26.96 -3.88 17.99
N ASN A 395 27.68 -4.46 17.02
CA ASN A 395 27.20 -4.58 15.65
C ASN A 395 27.51 -5.95 15.06
N VAL A 396 26.60 -6.47 14.23
CA VAL A 396 26.82 -7.68 13.43
C VAL A 396 26.49 -7.39 11.98
N TYR A 397 27.49 -7.40 11.10
CA TYR A 397 27.33 -7.16 9.67
C TYR A 397 27.51 -8.44 8.88
N ALA A 398 26.59 -8.72 7.96
CA ALA A 398 26.70 -9.82 7.02
C ALA A 398 27.02 -9.29 5.63
N PHE A 399 28.15 -9.72 5.06
CA PHE A 399 28.51 -9.47 3.68
C PHE A 399 28.26 -10.75 2.88
N SER A 400 27.47 -10.65 1.81
CA SER A 400 27.25 -11.77 0.90
C SER A 400 27.96 -11.56 -0.43
N PHE A 401 28.44 -12.67 -1.00
CA PHE A 401 29.26 -12.71 -2.21
C PHE A 401 28.80 -13.82 -3.14
N ASP A 402 28.93 -13.59 -4.44
CA ASP A 402 28.75 -14.61 -5.46
C ASP A 402 29.99 -14.66 -6.35
N GLY A 403 30.84 -15.68 -6.11
CA GLY A 403 32.26 -15.58 -6.46
C GLY A 403 32.91 -14.40 -5.73
N ASP A 404 33.70 -13.61 -6.45
CA ASP A 404 34.43 -12.46 -5.89
C ASP A 404 33.57 -11.19 -5.81
N ALA A 405 32.36 -11.22 -6.36
CA ALA A 405 31.47 -10.06 -6.42
C ALA A 405 30.65 -9.94 -5.13
N LYS A 406 30.88 -8.86 -4.37
CA LYS A 406 30.01 -8.46 -3.26
C LYS A 406 28.60 -8.21 -3.79
N LYS A 407 27.61 -8.91 -3.24
CA LYS A 407 26.20 -8.82 -3.63
C LYS A 407 25.40 -7.92 -2.70
N LEU A 408 25.58 -8.09 -1.41
CA LEU A 408 24.75 -7.41 -0.42
C LEU A 408 25.49 -7.30 0.91
N CYS A 409 25.26 -6.21 1.62
CA CYS A 409 25.62 -6.11 3.02
C CYS A 409 24.35 -5.87 3.86
N ILE A 410 24.26 -6.57 4.99
CA ILE A 410 23.10 -6.54 5.87
C ILE A 410 23.60 -6.24 7.27
N ASP A 411 23.06 -5.21 7.90
CA ASP A 411 23.17 -5.02 9.34
C ASP A 411 22.17 -5.95 10.03
N MET A 412 22.71 -6.89 10.79
CA MET A 412 21.96 -7.89 11.55
C MET A 412 21.97 -7.62 13.04
N SER A 413 22.36 -6.42 13.47
CA SER A 413 22.40 -6.06 14.88
C SER A 413 21.00 -6.03 15.49
N LEU A 414 19.99 -5.72 14.69
CA LEU A 414 18.58 -5.72 15.09
C LEU A 414 17.88 -7.06 14.81
N ALA A 415 16.67 -7.21 15.35
CA ALA A 415 15.80 -8.36 15.10
C ALA A 415 15.34 -8.46 13.62
N VAL A 416 15.19 -7.31 12.95
CA VAL A 416 14.94 -7.25 11.50
C VAL A 416 16.25 -6.90 10.81
N PRO A 417 16.79 -7.76 9.94
CA PRO A 417 18.00 -7.45 9.19
C PRO A 417 17.78 -6.26 8.26
N ILE A 418 18.73 -5.32 8.24
CA ILE A 418 18.65 -4.08 7.46
C ILE A 418 19.67 -4.15 6.31
N PRO A 419 19.22 -4.20 5.05
CA PRO A 419 20.10 -4.00 3.91
C PRO A 419 20.80 -2.65 3.99
N MET A 420 22.13 -2.63 3.91
CA MET A 420 22.90 -1.40 3.86
C MET A 420 23.01 -0.87 2.44
N LYS A 421 23.06 0.46 2.31
CA LYS A 421 23.35 1.12 1.02
C LYS A 421 24.75 0.73 0.54
N ASP A 422 24.92 0.59 -0.78
CA ASP A 422 26.17 0.12 -1.36
C ASP A 422 27.39 0.96 -0.99
N GLU A 423 27.23 2.29 -0.86
CA GLU A 423 28.30 3.21 -0.45
C GLU A 423 28.79 2.90 0.98
N ILE A 424 27.86 2.75 1.92
CA ILE A 424 28.14 2.40 3.32
C ILE A 424 28.75 1.00 3.39
N ALA A 425 28.12 0.04 2.69
CA ALA A 425 28.59 -1.33 2.61
C ALA A 425 30.00 -1.44 2.02
N THR A 426 30.36 -0.59 1.06
CA THR A 426 31.69 -0.58 0.45
C THR A 426 32.71 0.00 1.41
N THR A 427 32.38 1.12 2.07
CA THR A 427 33.24 1.73 3.09
C THR A 427 33.53 0.74 4.22
N LEU A 428 32.50 0.09 4.77
CA LEU A 428 32.65 -0.90 5.82
C LEU A 428 33.47 -2.12 5.38
N TRP A 429 33.25 -2.62 4.16
CA TRP A 429 34.04 -3.73 3.63
C TRP A 429 35.52 -3.34 3.44
N THR A 430 35.80 -2.14 2.94
CA THR A 430 37.18 -1.65 2.77
C THR A 430 37.87 -1.50 4.11
N GLU A 431 37.21 -0.89 5.11
CA GLU A 431 37.76 -0.79 6.47
C GLU A 431 38.05 -2.17 7.08
N PHE A 432 37.16 -3.13 6.84
CA PHE A 432 37.30 -4.49 7.32
C PHE A 432 38.43 -5.25 6.63
N SER A 433 38.43 -5.30 5.29
CA SER A 433 39.45 -5.99 4.50
C SER A 433 40.85 -5.42 4.69
N THR A 434 40.98 -4.12 4.99
CA THR A 434 42.27 -3.49 5.33
C THR A 434 42.79 -3.93 6.70
N LYS A 435 41.91 -4.29 7.64
CA LYS A 435 42.29 -4.80 8.97
C LYS A 435 42.63 -6.30 8.96
N PHE A 436 42.14 -7.03 7.96
CA PHE A 436 42.28 -8.48 7.86
C PHE A 436 42.81 -8.88 6.49
N ASP A 437 44.12 -8.68 6.28
CA ASP A 437 44.83 -8.89 5.00
C ASP A 437 44.58 -10.26 4.32
N PHE A 438 44.17 -11.29 5.07
CA PHE A 438 43.84 -12.60 4.51
C PHE A 438 42.56 -12.59 3.66
N LEU A 439 41.65 -11.63 3.88
CA LEU A 439 40.43 -11.46 3.10
C LEU A 439 40.67 -10.87 1.70
N ASN A 440 41.80 -10.18 1.50
CA ASN A 440 42.20 -9.66 0.18
C ASN A 440 42.84 -10.72 -0.71
N LYS A 441 42.97 -11.96 -0.22
CA LYS A 441 43.59 -13.10 -0.92
C LYS A 441 42.60 -14.21 -1.27
N VAL A 442 41.33 -14.05 -0.87
CA VAL A 442 40.18 -14.86 -1.27
C VAL A 442 39.47 -14.11 -2.38
#